data_AF-A0A840XK45-F1
#
_entry.id   AF-A0A840XK45-F1
#
_cell.length_a   1.000
_cell.length_b   1.000
_cell.length_c   1.000
_cell.angle_alpha   90.00
_cell.angle_beta   90.00
_cell.angle_gamma   90.00
#
_symmetry.space_group_name_H-M   'P 1'
#
loop_
_entity.id
_entity.type
_entity.pdbx_description
1 polymer ?
#
loop_
_entity_poly.entity_id
_entity_poly.type
_entity_poly.pdbx_seq_one_letter_code
_entity_poly.pdbx_strand_id
1 'polypeptide(L)' 'MTELLAFPVPVDAATAAWAGPVFAIMALTGLVVLIGQAVKYFRENR' A
#
# COMPACT_ATOMS: atom_id res chain seq x y z
N MET A 1 3.62 -1.54 28.26
CA MET A 1 3.14 -0.85 27.04
C MET A 1 3.81 -1.53 25.87
N THR A 2 3.01 -2.25 25.08
CA THR A 2 3.42 -3.06 23.94
C THR A 2 4.25 -2.24 22.96
N GLU A 3 5.27 -2.88 22.37
CA GLU A 3 6.11 -2.40 21.27
C GLU A 3 5.29 -2.11 20.00
N LEU A 4 4.38 -1.15 20.07
CA LEU A 4 3.51 -0.69 18.97
C LEU A 4 4.28 0.16 17.94
N LEU A 5 5.62 0.18 18.02
CA LEU A 5 6.51 0.99 17.18
C LEU A 5 7.56 0.15 16.44
N ALA A 6 7.33 -1.14 16.23
CA ALA A 6 8.17 -1.94 15.35
C ALA A 6 7.80 -1.79 13.86
N PHE A 7 6.98 -0.79 13.49
CA PHE A 7 6.91 -0.33 12.11
C PHE A 7 8.01 0.71 11.92
N PRO A 8 8.92 0.55 10.94
CA PRO A 8 9.93 1.56 10.64
C PRO A 8 9.25 2.75 9.96
N VAL A 9 8.48 3.51 10.74
CA VAL A 9 7.98 4.81 10.32
C VAL A 9 9.19 5.72 10.33
N PRO A 10 9.54 6.32 9.19
CA PRO A 10 10.65 7.24 9.16
C PRO A 10 10.34 8.44 10.04
N VAL A 11 11.14 8.59 11.10
CA VAL A 11 11.04 9.70 12.04
C VAL A 11 11.92 10.89 11.63
N ASP A 12 12.86 10.68 10.70
CA ASP A 12 13.69 11.74 10.16
C ASP A 12 12.98 12.48 9.01
N ALA A 13 13.18 13.80 8.94
CA ALA A 13 12.47 14.67 8.02
C ALA A 13 12.75 14.36 6.53
N ALA A 14 13.94 13.86 6.23
CA ALA A 14 14.32 13.51 4.87
C ALA A 14 13.53 12.30 4.38
N THR A 15 13.38 11.27 5.21
CA THR A 15 12.68 10.04 4.86
C THR A 15 11.15 10.22 4.92
N ALA A 16 10.64 11.01 5.86
CA ALA A 16 9.22 11.33 5.94
C ALA A 16 8.69 12.04 4.68
N ALA A 17 9.52 12.89 4.04
CA ALA A 17 9.14 13.68 2.87
C ALA A 17 8.77 12.83 1.64
N TRP A 18 9.41 11.67 1.45
CA TRP A 18 9.13 10.79 0.31
C TRP A 18 8.41 9.49 0.68
N ALA A 19 8.43 9.08 1.96
CA ALA A 19 7.75 7.87 2.41
C ALA A 19 6.25 7.91 2.13
N GLY A 20 5.56 9.00 2.48
CA GLY A 20 4.12 9.17 2.23
C GLY A 20 3.74 8.95 0.75
N PRO A 21 4.38 9.68 -0.19
CA PRO A 21 4.20 9.45 -1.63
C PRO A 21 4.46 8.01 -2.08
N VAL A 22 5.54 7.38 -1.61
CA VAL A 22 5.88 5.99 -1.98
C VAL A 22 4.82 5.01 -1.48
N PHE A 23 4.37 5.14 -0.22
CA PHE A 23 3.28 4.33 0.31
C PHE A 23 1.98 4.52 -0.46
N ALA A 24 1.66 5.76 -0.84
CA ALA A 24 0.48 6.04 -1.65
C ALA A 24 0.54 5.35 -3.02
N ILE A 25 1.70 5.39 -3.70
CA ILE A 25 1.89 4.69 -4.97
C ILE A 25 1.72 3.18 -4.79
N MET A 26 2.36 2.57 -3.79
CA MET A 26 2.23 1.14 -3.53
C MET A 26 0.78 0.73 -3.25
N ALA A 27 0.05 1.51 -2.45
CA ALA A 27 -1.35 1.26 -2.15
C ALA A 27 -2.23 1.35 -3.40
N LEU A 28 -2.03 2.37 -4.23
CA LEU A 28 -2.78 2.55 -5.47
C LEU A 28 -2.49 1.43 -6.48
N THR A 29 -1.24 1.03 -6.64
CA THR A 29 -0.87 -0.10 -7.51
C THR A 29 -1.54 -1.38 -7.03
N GLY A 30 -1.50 -1.68 -5.73
CA GLY A 30 -2.18 -2.83 -5.16
C GLY A 30 -3.69 -2.80 -5.43
N LEU A 31 -4.32 -1.64 -5.24
CA LEU A 31 -5.76 -1.45 -5.50
C LEU A 31 -6.11 -1.75 -6.96
N VAL A 32 -5.35 -1.22 -7.92
CA VAL A 32 -5.58 -1.46 -9.35
C VAL A 32 -5.45 -2.94 -9.70
N VAL A 33 -4.43 -3.63 -9.17
CA VAL A 33 -4.27 -5.07 -9.38
C VAL A 33 -5.45 -5.85 -8.82
N LEU A 34 -5.89 -5.54 -7.61
CA LEU A 34 -7.05 -6.21 -6.99
C LEU A 34 -8.34 -6.01 -7.80
N ILE A 35 -8.59 -4.78 -8.28
CA ILE A 35 -9.72 -4.50 -9.16
C ILE A 35 -9.62 -5.33 -10.44
N GLY A 36 -8.45 -5.38 -11.07
CA GLY A 36 -8.22 -6.19 -12.27
C GLY A 36 -8.49 -7.68 -12.05
N GLN A 37 -8.02 -8.22 -10.91
CA GLN A 37 -8.26 -9.60 -10.52
C GLN A 37 -9.75 -9.88 -10.26
N ALA A 38 -10.44 -8.96 -9.59
CA ALA A 38 -11.88 -9.07 -9.34
C ALA A 38 -12.66 -9.07 -10.65
N VAL A 39 -12.36 -8.14 -11.57
CA VAL A 39 -13.00 -8.09 -12.90
C VAL A 39 -12.76 -9.38 -13.68
N LYS A 40 -11.51 -9.88 -13.69
CA LYS A 40 -11.18 -11.13 -14.37
C LYS A 40 -11.95 -12.31 -13.78
N TYR A 41 -11.98 -12.42 -12.45
CA TYR A 41 -12.72 -13.47 -11.74
C TYR A 41 -14.21 -13.47 -12.11
N PHE A 42 -14.88 -12.31 -12.07
CA PHE A 42 -16.29 -12.21 -12.42
C PHE A 42 -16.56 -12.43 -13.92
N ARG A 43 -15.59 -12.15 -14.79
CA ARG A 43 -15.71 -12.40 -16.22
C ARG A 43 -15.53 -13.87 -16.59
N GLU A 44 -14.63 -14.57 -15.91
CA GLU A 44 -14.31 -15.99 -16.18
C GLU A 44 -15.28 -16.95 -15.50
N ASN A 45 -15.90 -16.55 -14.38
CA ASN A 45 -16.91 -17.34 -13.67
C ASN A 45 -18.36 -17.06 -14.12
N ARG A 46 -18.54 -16.40 -15.27
CA ARG A 46 -19.84 -16.16 -15.92
C ARG A 46 -19.96 -17.04 -17.16
#